data_AF-A0AAV2S9R4-F1
#
_entry.id   AF-A0AAV2S9R4-F1
#
_cell.length_a   1.000
_cell.length_b   1.000
_cell.length_c   1.000
_cell.angle_alpha   90.00
_cell.angle_beta   90.00
_cell.angle_gamma   90.00
#
_symmetry.space_group_name_H-M   'P 1'
#
loop_
_entity.id
_entity.type
_entity.pdbx_description
1 polymer ?
#
loop_
_entity_poly.entity_id
_entity_poly.type
_entity_poly.pdbx_seq_one_letter_code
_entity_poly.pdbx_strand_id
1 'polypeptide(L)'
;MKYLTIIILTILATSGVQGLMFPPEPGPSCADNIDCSSGCCLMTGRSHRRPVGICQPVRQMGEYCAPGNRLRDFYVSRVYTYSCPCAAGLTCKPAWSKKHYGMNVVEDPKCMPENMHPYVLHMKGDGYNTGGGGRHPNAVDIIPAQ
;
A
#
# COMPACT_ATOMS: atom_id res chain seq x y z
N MET A 1 -16.07 37.26 28.58
CA MET A 1 -14.67 37.07 28.15
C MET A 1 -14.06 35.70 28.48
N LYS A 2 -14.83 34.71 29.00
CA LYS A 2 -14.32 33.34 29.25
C LYS A 2 -14.51 32.36 28.07
N TYR A 3 -15.46 32.64 27.17
CA TYR A 3 -15.77 31.77 26.03
C TYR A 3 -14.82 31.95 24.84
N LEU A 4 -14.19 33.12 24.68
CA LEU A 4 -13.28 33.40 23.56
C LEU A 4 -12.00 32.57 23.65
N THR A 5 -11.52 32.28 24.87
CA THR A 5 -10.31 31.49 25.12
C THR A 5 -10.52 30.00 24.84
N ILE A 6 -11.74 29.48 25.01
CA ILE A 6 -12.07 28.07 24.74
C ILE A 6 -12.11 27.80 23.23
N ILE A 7 -12.56 28.77 22.43
CA ILE A 7 -12.64 28.64 20.97
C ILE A 7 -11.24 28.62 20.34
N ILE A 8 -10.26 29.34 20.89
CA ILE A 8 -8.89 29.34 20.35
C ILE A 8 -8.17 28.01 20.65
N LEU A 9 -8.48 27.37 21.78
CA LEU A 9 -7.89 26.08 22.17
C LEU A 9 -8.38 24.90 21.33
N THR A 10 -9.61 24.94 20.82
CA THR A 10 -10.14 23.84 19.99
C THR A 10 -9.69 23.91 18.53
N ILE A 11 -9.36 25.09 18.02
CA ILE A 11 -8.96 25.28 16.61
C ILE A 11 -7.51 24.84 16.33
N LEU A 12 -6.64 24.77 17.35
CA LEU A 12 -5.24 24.37 17.16
C LEU A 12 -5.01 22.84 17.02
N ALA A 13 -6.00 22.01 17.33
CA ALA A 13 -5.89 20.55 17.26
C ALA A 13 -6.28 19.95 15.90
N THR A 14 -6.78 20.76 14.96
CA THR A 14 -7.16 20.31 13.60
C THR A 14 -6.09 20.68 12.57
N SER A 15 -4.81 20.66 12.96
CA SER A 15 -3.72 20.66 11.99
C SER A 15 -3.79 19.36 11.20
N GLY A 16 -4.16 19.50 9.93
CA GLY A 16 -4.55 18.42 9.03
C GLY A 16 -3.61 17.24 9.09
N VAL A 17 -4.11 16.14 9.66
CA VAL A 17 -3.62 14.82 9.34
C VAL A 17 -4.01 14.62 7.88
N GLN A 18 -3.12 14.99 6.96
CA GLN A 18 -3.15 14.42 5.62
C GLN A 18 -2.91 12.94 5.83
N GLY A 19 -4.00 12.22 6.10
CA GLY A 19 -3.98 10.79 6.35
C GLY A 19 -3.42 10.14 5.12
N LEU A 20 -2.12 9.81 5.15
CA LEU A 20 -1.60 8.77 4.29
C LEU A 20 -2.50 7.57 4.56
N MET A 21 -3.07 7.01 3.48
CA MET A 21 -3.94 5.83 3.57
C MET A 21 -3.31 4.71 4.41
N PHE A 22 -1.98 4.68 4.48
CA PHE A 22 -1.20 3.94 5.47
C PHE A 22 -0.11 4.85 6.05
N PRO A 23 -0.20 5.30 7.31
CA PRO A 23 0.91 6.02 7.94
C PRO A 23 2.13 5.09 8.05
N PRO A 24 3.35 5.62 7.89
CA PRO A 24 4.56 4.84 8.13
C PRO A 24 4.59 4.35 9.58
N GLU A 25 5.06 3.13 9.78
CA GLU A 25 5.30 2.60 11.12
C GLU A 25 6.46 3.38 11.79
N PRO A 26 6.47 3.53 13.13
CA PRO A 26 7.60 4.13 13.81
C PRO A 26 8.89 3.36 13.52
N GLY A 27 9.98 4.08 13.23
CA GLY A 27 11.25 3.48 12.85
C GLY A 27 12.39 4.52 12.80
N PRO A 28 13.63 4.08 12.52
CA PRO A 28 14.75 4.99 12.41
C PRO A 28 14.60 5.92 11.20
N SER A 29 15.05 7.17 11.35
CA SER A 29 15.06 8.15 10.27
C SER A 29 16.07 7.79 9.19
N CYS A 30 15.73 8.08 7.94
CA CYS A 30 16.61 7.89 6.79
C CYS A 30 16.50 9.08 5.84
N ALA A 31 17.54 9.33 5.06
CA ALA A 31 17.57 10.25 3.94
C ALA A 31 17.82 9.52 2.61
N ASP A 32 18.35 8.31 2.66
CA ASP A 32 18.57 7.42 1.52
C ASP A 32 18.22 5.97 1.86
N ASN A 33 17.93 5.17 0.84
CA ASN A 33 17.69 3.74 0.98
C ASN A 33 18.88 2.98 1.59
N ILE A 34 20.11 3.45 1.40
CA ILE A 34 21.32 2.85 1.97
C ILE A 34 21.42 3.04 3.49
N ASP A 35 20.71 4.02 4.05
CA ASP A 35 20.71 4.26 5.51
C ASP A 35 20.00 3.14 6.27
N CYS A 36 19.15 2.37 5.58
CA CYS A 36 18.38 1.28 6.17
C CYS A 36 19.15 -0.05 6.07
N SER A 37 19.46 -0.66 7.22
CA SER A 37 20.13 -1.97 7.30
C SER A 37 19.29 -3.11 6.69
N SER A 38 17.96 -2.96 6.74
CA SER A 38 16.99 -3.84 6.11
C SER A 38 15.78 -3.04 5.67
N GLY A 39 15.13 -3.44 4.59
CA GLY A 39 13.91 -2.77 4.11
C GLY A 39 14.20 -1.65 3.12
N CYS A 40 13.46 -0.56 3.25
CA CYS A 40 13.61 0.60 2.39
C CYS A 40 13.39 1.93 3.14
N CYS A 41 13.95 3.02 2.59
CA CYS A 41 13.67 4.36 3.10
C CYS A 41 12.37 4.91 2.51
N LEU A 42 11.32 5.01 3.32
CA LEU A 42 10.03 5.55 2.92
C LEU A 42 9.97 7.06 3.20
N MET A 43 9.87 7.86 2.14
CA MET A 43 9.83 9.32 2.23
C MET A 43 8.54 9.78 2.93
N THR A 44 8.70 10.54 4.01
CA THR A 44 7.61 11.17 4.78
C THR A 44 7.53 12.67 4.52
N GLY A 45 8.61 13.27 4.00
CA GLY A 45 8.64 14.68 3.65
C GLY A 45 9.96 15.11 3.02
N ARG A 46 10.22 16.42 3.06
CA ARG A 46 11.49 17.01 2.63
C ARG A 46 11.95 18.04 3.65
N SER A 47 13.26 18.10 3.89
CA SER A 47 13.91 19.15 4.68
C SER A 47 15.07 19.73 3.88
N HIS A 48 15.10 21.06 3.72
CA HIS A 48 16.12 21.76 2.91
C HIS A 48 16.39 21.11 1.53
N ARG A 49 15.32 20.75 0.81
CA ARG A 49 15.34 20.05 -0.49
C ARG A 49 15.90 18.62 -0.48
N ARG A 50 16.26 18.07 0.69
CA ARG A 50 16.63 16.66 0.85
C ARG A 50 15.40 15.85 1.26
N PRO A 51 15.26 14.61 0.77
CA PRO A 51 14.21 13.73 1.28
C PRO A 51 14.44 13.44 2.76
N VAL A 52 13.35 13.35 3.50
CA VAL A 52 13.33 12.85 4.87
C VAL A 52 12.34 11.69 4.89
N GLY A 53 12.76 10.57 5.47
CA GLY A 53 11.97 9.36 5.53
C GLY A 53 12.20 8.57 6.81
N ILE A 54 11.53 7.43 6.85
CA ILE A 54 11.63 6.45 7.92
C ILE A 54 11.94 5.10 7.26
N CYS A 55 12.88 4.34 7.83
CA CYS A 55 13.12 2.98 7.37
C CYS A 55 11.90 2.11 7.68
N GLN A 56 11.43 1.38 6.68
CA GLN A 56 10.29 0.49 6.75
C GLN A 56 10.68 -0.89 6.21
N PRO A 57 10.07 -1.97 6.72
CA PRO A 57 10.31 -3.30 6.18
C PRO A 57 9.83 -3.42 4.72
N VAL A 58 10.42 -4.35 3.97
CA VAL A 58 9.86 -4.76 2.67
C VAL A 58 8.50 -5.41 2.86
N ARG A 59 7.61 -5.23 1.88
CA ARG A 59 6.24 -5.74 1.96
C ARG A 59 6.19 -7.25 1.73
N GLN A 60 5.52 -7.96 2.63
CA GLN A 60 5.39 -9.41 2.60
C GLN A 60 4.18 -9.86 1.78
N MET A 61 4.08 -11.16 1.51
CA MET A 61 2.96 -11.73 0.75
C MET A 61 1.61 -11.37 1.38
N GLY A 62 0.69 -10.87 0.57
CA GLY A 62 -0.65 -10.46 0.99
C GLY A 62 -0.75 -9.03 1.56
N GLU A 63 0.38 -8.38 1.86
CA GLU A 63 0.38 -6.99 2.31
C GLU A 63 0.10 -6.02 1.17
N TYR A 64 -0.53 -4.89 1.52
CA TYR A 64 -0.77 -3.80 0.57
C TYR A 64 0.53 -3.22 0.06
N CYS A 65 0.54 -2.91 -1.23
CA CYS A 65 1.67 -2.33 -1.92
C CYS A 65 1.20 -1.20 -2.85
N ALA A 66 2.12 -0.34 -3.27
CA ALA A 66 1.82 0.72 -4.23
C ALA A 66 2.25 0.27 -5.63
N PRO A 67 1.35 0.29 -6.63
CA PRO A 67 1.66 -0.26 -7.95
C PRO A 67 2.64 0.63 -8.71
N GLY A 68 3.46 0.02 -9.59
CA GLY A 68 4.47 0.72 -10.40
C GLY A 68 5.78 1.03 -9.66
N ASN A 69 6.73 1.66 -10.35
CA ASN A 69 8.00 2.04 -9.74
C ASN A 69 7.83 3.27 -8.83
N ARG A 70 8.00 3.06 -7.52
CA ARG A 70 7.86 4.10 -6.49
C ARG A 70 9.19 4.64 -5.97
N LEU A 71 10.30 4.14 -6.49
CA LEU A 71 11.61 4.67 -6.23
C LEU A 71 11.72 6.06 -6.87
N ARG A 72 12.16 7.03 -6.09
CA ARG A 72 12.40 8.41 -6.52
C ARG A 72 13.86 8.74 -6.29
N ASP A 73 14.51 9.20 -7.35
CA ASP A 73 15.85 9.76 -7.30
C ASP A 73 15.77 11.27 -7.00
N PHE A 74 16.37 11.68 -5.89
CA PHE A 74 16.56 13.06 -5.46
C PHE A 74 18.05 13.37 -5.46
N TYR A 75 18.59 13.78 -6.62
CA TYR A 75 20.01 14.02 -6.82
C TYR A 75 20.85 12.78 -6.51
N VAL A 76 21.41 12.71 -5.31
CA VAL A 76 22.23 11.61 -4.81
C VAL A 76 21.44 10.63 -3.93
N SER A 77 20.19 10.97 -3.60
CA SER A 77 19.37 10.19 -2.68
C SER A 77 18.31 9.36 -3.40
N ARG A 78 18.15 8.10 -3.01
CA ARG A 78 17.09 7.20 -3.52
C ARG A 78 16.14 6.84 -2.40
N VAL A 79 14.86 7.17 -2.55
CA VAL A 79 13.84 6.89 -1.53
C VAL A 79 12.55 6.39 -2.18
N TYR A 80 11.79 5.58 -1.45
CA TYR A 80 10.49 5.11 -1.89
C TYR A 80 9.39 6.08 -1.48
N THR A 81 8.31 6.11 -2.27
CA THR A 81 7.11 6.89 -1.98
C THR A 81 5.92 5.96 -1.79
N TYR A 82 5.02 6.30 -0.85
CA TYR A 82 3.79 5.55 -0.50
C TYR A 82 4.00 4.18 0.16
N SER A 83 4.88 3.32 -0.35
CA SER A 83 5.23 2.06 0.29
C SER A 83 6.59 1.51 -0.17
N CYS A 84 7.18 0.64 0.66
CA CYS A 84 8.34 -0.15 0.28
C CYS A 84 8.01 -1.19 -0.79
N PRO A 85 9.02 -1.66 -1.56
CA PRO A 85 8.82 -2.72 -2.53
C PRO A 85 8.42 -4.03 -1.83
N CYS A 86 7.80 -4.92 -2.59
CA CYS A 86 7.55 -6.27 -2.14
C CYS A 86 8.87 -7.03 -1.94
N ALA A 87 8.86 -8.04 -1.06
CA ALA A 87 9.97 -8.96 -0.88
C ALA A 87 10.31 -9.69 -2.20
N ALA A 88 11.52 -10.25 -2.28
CA ALA A 88 12.00 -10.93 -3.47
C ALA A 88 11.04 -12.04 -3.93
N GLY A 89 10.81 -12.12 -5.24
CA GLY A 89 9.87 -13.09 -5.85
C GLY A 89 8.39 -12.69 -5.74
N LEU A 90 8.07 -11.55 -5.15
CA LEU A 90 6.72 -11.00 -5.09
C LEU A 90 6.58 -9.79 -6.01
N THR A 91 5.41 -9.67 -6.62
CA THR A 91 5.01 -8.57 -7.49
C THR A 91 3.80 -7.86 -6.89
N CYS A 92 3.80 -6.53 -6.98
CA CYS A 92 2.65 -5.73 -6.54
C CYS A 92 1.56 -5.74 -7.61
N LYS A 93 0.49 -6.51 -7.39
CA LYS A 93 -0.64 -6.63 -8.33
C LYS A 93 -1.98 -6.70 -7.62
N PRO A 94 -3.06 -6.25 -8.27
CA PRO A 94 -4.40 -6.38 -7.70
C PRO A 94 -4.86 -7.84 -7.73
N ALA A 95 -5.68 -8.22 -6.75
CA ALA A 95 -6.31 -9.55 -6.73
C ALA A 95 -7.47 -9.65 -7.74
N TRP A 96 -8.02 -8.53 -8.21
CA TRP A 96 -8.89 -8.50 -9.37
C TRP A 96 -8.93 -7.10 -9.99
N SER A 97 -9.29 -7.05 -11.27
CA SER A 97 -9.60 -5.81 -11.98
C SER A 97 -10.82 -6.04 -12.88
N LYS A 98 -11.78 -5.13 -12.86
CA LYS A 98 -12.98 -5.19 -13.71
C LYS A 98 -13.20 -3.84 -14.38
N LYS A 99 -13.53 -3.87 -15.67
CA LYS A 99 -13.96 -2.68 -16.40
C LYS A 99 -15.45 -2.44 -16.10
N HIS A 100 -15.77 -1.30 -15.50
CA HIS A 100 -17.14 -0.91 -15.18
C HIS A 100 -17.42 0.46 -15.82
N TYR A 101 -18.39 0.51 -16.75
CA TYR A 101 -18.76 1.73 -17.49
C TYR A 101 -17.56 2.51 -18.08
N GLY A 102 -16.60 1.79 -18.68
CA GLY A 102 -15.40 2.42 -19.27
C GLY A 102 -14.28 2.75 -18.28
N MET A 103 -14.52 2.65 -16.97
CA MET A 103 -13.52 2.83 -15.91
C MET A 103 -12.92 1.49 -15.49
N ASN A 104 -11.62 1.47 -15.17
CA ASN A 104 -11.00 0.30 -14.58
C ASN A 104 -11.17 0.39 -13.05
N VAL A 105 -11.99 -0.49 -12.49
CA VAL A 105 -12.11 -0.69 -11.05
C VAL A 105 -11.15 -1.80 -10.68
N VAL A 106 -10.26 -1.52 -9.74
CA VAL A 106 -9.16 -2.40 -9.38
C VAL A 106 -9.14 -2.48 -7.86
N GLU A 107 -9.01 -3.68 -7.30
CA GLU A 107 -8.77 -3.84 -5.86
C GLU A 107 -7.40 -3.24 -5.50
N ASP A 108 -7.26 -2.77 -4.27
CA ASP A 108 -5.97 -2.34 -3.75
C ASP A 108 -4.93 -3.46 -3.93
N PRO A 109 -3.80 -3.16 -4.60
CA PRO A 109 -2.83 -4.18 -4.95
C PRO A 109 -2.08 -4.67 -3.71
N LYS A 110 -1.76 -5.96 -3.76
CA LYS A 110 -1.05 -6.68 -2.70
C LYS A 110 0.18 -7.37 -3.27
N CYS A 111 1.17 -7.64 -2.44
CA CYS A 111 2.35 -8.40 -2.84
C CYS A 111 1.98 -9.87 -3.04
N MET A 112 2.14 -10.37 -4.27
CA MET A 112 1.76 -11.74 -4.63
C MET A 112 2.83 -12.39 -5.49
N PRO A 113 2.95 -13.74 -5.52
CA PRO A 113 3.85 -14.44 -6.42
C PRO A 113 3.55 -14.08 -7.88
N GLU A 114 4.57 -13.97 -8.71
CA GLU A 114 4.44 -13.61 -10.13
C GLU A 114 3.46 -14.55 -10.86
N ASN A 115 3.56 -15.85 -10.59
CA ASN A 115 2.75 -16.91 -11.21
C ASN A 115 1.33 -17.07 -10.65
N MET A 116 0.96 -16.34 -9.59
CA MET A 116 -0.37 -16.47 -8.99
C MET A 116 -1.37 -15.57 -9.72
N HIS A 117 -2.32 -16.15 -10.47
CA HIS A 117 -3.33 -15.37 -11.16
C HIS A 117 -4.29 -14.74 -10.13
N PRO A 118 -4.68 -13.45 -10.27
CA PRO A 118 -5.53 -12.72 -9.32
C PRO A 118 -6.76 -13.50 -8.82
N TYR A 119 -7.34 -14.32 -9.70
CA TYR A 119 -8.56 -15.10 -9.46
C TYR A 119 -8.38 -16.29 -8.50
N VAL A 120 -7.15 -16.70 -8.15
CA VAL A 120 -6.90 -17.85 -7.27
C VAL A 120 -7.12 -17.51 -5.79
N LEU A 121 -7.01 -16.23 -5.41
CA LEU A 121 -7.21 -15.82 -4.00
C LEU A 121 -8.67 -15.73 -3.58
N HIS A 122 -9.62 -15.74 -4.54
CA HIS A 122 -11.05 -15.81 -4.21
C HIS A 122 -11.50 -17.18 -3.70
N MET A 123 -10.73 -18.25 -3.94
CA MET A 123 -11.11 -19.59 -3.48
C MET A 123 -10.50 -19.99 -2.12
N LYS A 124 -9.60 -19.17 -1.56
CA LYS A 124 -8.95 -19.45 -0.26
C LYS A 124 -9.37 -18.49 0.86
N GLY A 125 -10.34 -17.62 0.58
CA GLY A 125 -10.82 -16.57 1.48
C GLY A 125 -12.33 -16.64 1.69
N ASP A 126 -12.89 -17.82 1.96
CA ASP A 126 -14.21 -17.91 2.58
C ASP A 126 -14.13 -17.34 4.00
N GLY A 127 -14.78 -16.20 4.23
CA GLY A 127 -14.83 -15.63 5.58
C GLY A 127 -15.49 -14.25 5.75
N TYR A 128 -15.83 -13.53 4.68
CA TYR A 128 -16.60 -12.28 4.82
C TYR A 128 -18.01 -12.47 4.29
N ASN A 129 -18.93 -12.73 5.23
CA ASN A 129 -20.37 -12.59 5.06
C ASN A 129 -20.69 -11.20 4.48
N THR A 130 -21.05 -11.15 3.20
CA THR A 130 -21.97 -10.14 2.68
C THR A 130 -22.98 -10.84 1.78
N GLY A 131 -24.17 -11.06 2.34
CA GLY A 131 -25.32 -11.60 1.61
C GLY A 131 -25.67 -10.74 0.40
N GLY A 132 -26.10 -11.39 -0.67
CA GLY A 132 -26.60 -10.74 -1.88
C GLY A 132 -26.51 -11.67 -3.07
N GLY A 133 -27.63 -12.32 -3.41
CA GLY A 133 -27.69 -13.44 -4.35
C GLY A 133 -27.24 -13.13 -5.79
N GLY A 134 -26.82 -14.19 -6.49
CA GLY A 134 -26.63 -14.13 -7.94
C GLY A 134 -25.84 -15.29 -8.54
N ARG A 135 -26.52 -16.41 -8.78
CA ARG A 135 -26.24 -17.48 -9.77
C ARG A 135 -24.77 -17.75 -10.16
N HIS A 136 -24.22 -18.84 -9.64
CA HIS A 136 -23.14 -19.60 -10.26
C HIS A 136 -23.61 -20.23 -11.59
N PRO A 137 -22.84 -20.12 -12.69
CA PRO A 137 -22.76 -21.18 -13.68
C PRO A 137 -21.44 -21.94 -13.52
N ASN A 138 -21.59 -23.22 -13.17
CA ASN A 138 -20.70 -24.35 -13.46
C ASN A 138 -19.20 -24.19 -13.19
N ALA A 139 -18.78 -24.82 -12.09
CA ALA A 139 -17.44 -25.35 -11.93
C ALA A 139 -17.08 -26.21 -13.15
N VAL A 140 -16.09 -25.78 -13.92
CA VAL A 140 -15.37 -26.65 -14.84
C VAL A 140 -14.14 -27.11 -14.07
N ASP A 141 -14.15 -28.39 -13.71
CA ASP A 141 -12.99 -29.12 -13.23
C ASP A 141 -11.80 -28.91 -14.18
N ILE A 142 -10.73 -28.29 -13.67
CA ILE A 142 -9.43 -28.33 -14.35
C ILE A 142 -8.56 -29.32 -13.58
N ILE A 143 -8.54 -30.54 -14.13
CA ILE A 143 -7.60 -31.63 -13.84
C ILE A 143 -6.17 -31.11 -14.09
N PRO A 144 -5.18 -31.40 -13.21
CA PRO A 144 -3.78 -31.06 -13.50
C PRO A 144 -3.27 -31.97 -14.63
N ALA A 145 -2.80 -31.36 -15.72
CA ALA A 145 -1.97 -32.07 -16.70
C ALA A 145 -0.54 -32.22 -16.15
N GLN A 146 -0.01 -33.43 -16.35
CA GLN A 146 1.30 -33.92 -15.96
C GLN A 146 2.46 -33.13 -16.58
#